data_AF-A0A956DFE5-F1
#
_entry.id   AF-A0A956DFE5-F1
#
_cell.length_a   1.000
_cell.length_b   1.000
_cell.length_c   1.000
_cell.angle_alpha   90.00
_cell.angle_beta   90.00
_cell.angle_gamma   90.00
#
_symmetry.space_group_name_H-M   'P 1'
#
loop_
_entity.id
_entity.type
_entity.pdbx_description
1 polymer ?
#
loop_
_entity_poly.entity_id
_entity_poly.type
_entity_poly.pdbx_seq_one_letter_code
_entity_poly.pdbx_strand_id
1 'polypeptide(L)'
;RVLERYHVRFQPLRVPVGMEVVDGQLRGLVLRETAIEGGRVREVPGSDALVETSLVVSSIGSVPEPIEGVPCCGELYDFADPETGALRGLDRVFGLGNVLTGRGNIRDSRDNAKLVAERLLGSDREGGELDRVADEAHERGRHAAERMLMGALAVATEADETSIDALVAERWAATGYDGGYARWMQTHRAG
;
A
#
# COMPACT_ATOMS: atom_id res chain seq x y z
N ARG A 1 10.51 -7.74 -16.06
CA ARG A 1 10.19 -9.01 -15.35
C ARG A 1 8.88 -8.98 -14.55
N VAL A 2 8.67 -8.11 -13.53
CA VAL A 2 7.37 -8.04 -12.80
C VAL A 2 6.25 -7.47 -13.68
N LEU A 3 6.47 -6.31 -14.31
CA LEU A 3 5.47 -5.65 -15.16
C LEU A 3 4.99 -6.55 -16.31
N GLU A 4 5.91 -7.21 -17.00
CA GLU A 4 5.59 -8.14 -18.09
C GLU A 4 4.90 -9.41 -17.59
N ARG A 5 5.36 -9.97 -16.44
CA ARG A 5 4.80 -11.21 -15.89
C ARG A 5 3.38 -11.04 -15.38
N TYR A 6 3.08 -9.88 -14.80
CA TYR A 6 1.76 -9.59 -14.21
C TYR A 6 0.94 -8.63 -15.07
N HIS A 7 1.40 -8.32 -16.29
CA HIS A 7 0.73 -7.42 -17.23
C HIS A 7 0.30 -6.07 -16.63
N VAL A 8 1.15 -5.51 -15.76
CA VAL A 8 0.89 -4.23 -15.09
C VAL A 8 1.39 -3.08 -15.96
N ARG A 9 0.51 -2.14 -16.27
CA ARG A 9 0.88 -0.87 -16.91
C ARG A 9 1.33 0.14 -15.86
N PHE A 10 2.64 0.35 -15.76
CA PHE A 10 3.21 1.38 -14.90
C PHE A 10 3.17 2.76 -15.58
N GLN A 11 2.62 3.76 -14.89
CA GLN A 11 2.60 5.15 -15.34
C GLN A 11 3.38 6.03 -14.35
N PRO A 12 4.68 6.27 -14.58
CA PRO A 12 5.49 7.10 -13.68
C PRO A 12 5.12 8.58 -13.83
N LEU A 13 5.58 9.40 -12.88
CA LEU A 13 5.52 10.86 -12.97
C LEU A 13 4.08 11.38 -13.16
N ARG A 14 3.19 10.88 -12.31
CA ARG A 14 1.78 11.26 -12.26
C ARG A 14 1.37 11.48 -10.81
N VAL A 15 0.46 12.42 -10.59
CA VAL A 15 -0.19 12.63 -9.30
C VAL A 15 -1.72 12.57 -9.49
N PRO A 16 -2.47 11.89 -8.61
CA PRO A 16 -3.92 11.95 -8.64
C PRO A 16 -4.40 13.35 -8.23
N VAL A 17 -5.23 13.97 -9.06
CA VAL A 17 -5.78 15.33 -8.81
C VAL A 17 -7.30 15.35 -8.70
N GLY A 18 -7.97 14.24 -8.99
CA GLY A 18 -9.41 14.12 -8.87
C GLY A 18 -9.92 12.75 -9.28
N MET A 19 -11.22 12.55 -9.17
CA MET A 19 -11.92 11.36 -9.63
C MET A 19 -13.15 11.79 -10.43
N GLU A 20 -13.51 11.02 -11.46
CA GLU A 20 -14.74 11.23 -12.21
C GLU A 20 -15.78 10.21 -11.74
N VAL A 21 -16.91 10.70 -11.25
CA VAL A 21 -18.04 9.90 -10.76
C VAL A 21 -19.27 10.28 -11.57
N VAL A 22 -19.90 9.28 -12.20
CA VAL A 22 -21.11 9.45 -13.02
C VAL A 22 -22.18 8.54 -12.43
N ASP A 23 -23.36 9.10 -12.15
CA ASP A 23 -24.50 8.37 -11.56
C ASP A 23 -24.15 7.58 -10.28
N GLY A 24 -23.25 8.14 -9.47
CA GLY A 24 -22.78 7.52 -8.22
C GLY A 24 -21.73 6.41 -8.41
N GLN A 25 -21.31 6.13 -9.64
CA GLN A 25 -20.29 5.12 -9.96
C GLN A 25 -18.98 5.76 -10.38
N LEU A 26 -17.86 5.19 -9.94
CA LEU A 26 -16.54 5.63 -10.34
C LEU A 26 -16.31 5.31 -11.83
N ARG A 27 -16.06 6.35 -12.61
CA ARG A 27 -15.66 6.25 -14.02
C ARG A 27 -14.15 6.20 -14.18
N GLY A 28 -13.42 6.92 -13.35
CA GLY A 28 -11.96 6.91 -13.41
C GLY A 28 -11.26 7.89 -12.48
N LEU A 29 -9.93 7.87 -12.55
CA LEU A 29 -9.04 8.71 -11.77
C LEU A 29 -8.40 9.76 -12.68
N VAL A 30 -8.49 11.03 -12.31
CA VAL A 30 -7.84 12.13 -13.03
C VAL A 30 -6.40 12.23 -12.54
N LEU A 31 -5.45 12.01 -13.44
CA LEU A 31 -4.02 12.10 -13.19
C LEU A 31 -3.45 13.33 -13.88
N ARG A 32 -2.57 14.06 -13.18
CA ARG A 32 -1.78 15.14 -13.75
C ARG A 32 -0.33 14.71 -13.92
N GLU A 33 0.32 15.12 -15.00
CA GLU A 33 1.75 14.88 -15.17
C GLU A 33 2.58 15.67 -14.17
N THR A 34 3.69 15.06 -13.75
CA THR A 34 4.70 15.73 -12.92
C THR A 34 6.06 15.66 -13.59
N ALA A 35 6.93 16.62 -13.32
CA ALA A 35 8.34 16.61 -13.72
C ALA A 35 9.23 16.67 -12.48
N ILE A 36 10.47 16.20 -12.60
CA ILE A 36 11.49 16.36 -11.58
C ILE A 36 12.43 17.47 -12.03
N GLU A 37 12.38 18.62 -11.36
CA GLU A 37 13.21 19.78 -11.64
C GLU A 37 14.02 20.13 -10.40
N GLY A 38 15.36 20.10 -10.50
CA GLY A 38 16.25 20.41 -9.37
C GLY A 38 16.03 19.50 -8.16
N GLY A 39 15.70 18.23 -8.39
CA GLY A 39 15.43 17.24 -7.34
C GLY A 39 14.07 17.41 -6.64
N ARG A 40 13.21 18.32 -7.12
CA ARG A 40 11.85 18.51 -6.60
C ARG A 40 10.82 18.09 -7.64
N VAL A 41 9.77 17.45 -7.18
CA VAL A 41 8.61 17.15 -8.03
C VAL A 41 7.82 18.44 -8.26
N ARG A 42 7.46 18.71 -9.50
CA ARG A 42 6.58 19.81 -9.90
C ARG A 42 5.46 19.27 -10.78
N GLU A 43 4.25 19.75 -10.53
CA GLU A 43 3.11 19.46 -11.40
C GLU A 43 3.24 20.21 -12.73
N VAL A 44 2.76 19.60 -13.81
CA VAL A 44 2.66 20.20 -15.13
C VAL A 44 1.20 20.62 -15.35
N PRO A 45 0.83 21.90 -15.17
CA PRO A 45 -0.56 22.33 -15.28
C PRO A 45 -1.14 22.09 -16.67
N GLY A 46 -2.42 21.74 -16.74
CA GLY A 46 -3.13 21.49 -18.00
C GLY A 46 -2.84 20.14 -18.66
N SER A 47 -2.12 19.26 -17.96
CA SER A 47 -1.78 17.90 -18.42
C SER A 47 -2.71 16.81 -17.85
N ASP A 48 -3.82 17.24 -17.25
CA ASP A 48 -4.79 16.40 -16.59
C ASP A 48 -5.43 15.44 -17.58
N ALA A 49 -5.42 14.14 -17.26
CA ALA A 49 -5.97 13.08 -18.08
C ALA A 49 -6.74 12.08 -17.24
N LEU A 50 -7.91 11.66 -17.72
CA LEU A 50 -8.69 10.60 -17.11
C LEU A 50 -8.07 9.23 -17.43
N VAL A 51 -7.81 8.46 -16.38
CA VAL A 51 -7.59 7.01 -16.49
C VAL A 51 -8.90 6.32 -16.13
N GLU A 52 -9.59 5.80 -17.14
CA GLU A 52 -10.85 5.07 -16.95
C GLU A 52 -10.62 3.80 -16.13
N THR A 53 -11.33 3.70 -15.00
CA THR A 53 -11.30 2.56 -14.10
C THR A 53 -12.53 2.60 -13.19
N SER A 54 -13.07 1.43 -12.87
CA SER A 54 -14.15 1.28 -11.89
C SER A 54 -13.66 1.10 -10.46
N LEU A 55 -12.34 0.94 -10.25
CA LEU A 55 -11.72 0.75 -8.94
C LEU A 55 -10.43 1.55 -8.81
N VAL A 56 -10.26 2.21 -7.67
CA VAL A 56 -9.02 2.86 -7.25
C VAL A 56 -8.61 2.30 -5.91
N VAL A 57 -7.38 1.79 -5.83
CA VAL A 57 -6.77 1.32 -4.58
C VAL A 57 -5.64 2.28 -4.22
N SER A 58 -5.80 3.00 -3.10
CA SER A 58 -4.74 3.87 -2.58
C SER A 58 -3.74 3.06 -1.76
N SER A 59 -2.49 3.03 -2.19
CA SER A 59 -1.40 2.32 -1.52
C SER A 59 -0.22 3.25 -1.22
N ILE A 60 -0.51 4.47 -0.74
CA ILE A 60 0.48 5.53 -0.45
C ILE A 60 1.21 5.35 0.88
N GLY A 61 0.86 4.32 1.66
CA GLY A 61 1.37 4.07 3.00
C GLY A 61 0.30 4.34 4.07
N SER A 62 0.64 4.00 5.32
CA SER A 62 -0.19 4.26 6.50
C SER A 62 0.50 5.26 7.42
N VAL A 63 -0.32 6.01 8.15
CA VAL A 63 0.12 6.91 9.24
C VAL A 63 -0.45 6.38 10.56
N PRO A 64 0.24 6.63 11.70
CA PRO A 64 -0.28 6.22 12.99
C PRO A 64 -1.58 6.96 13.33
N GLU A 65 -2.54 6.24 13.91
CA GLU A 65 -3.76 6.84 14.46
C GLU A 65 -3.43 7.60 15.75
N PRO A 66 -3.83 8.87 15.91
CA PRO A 66 -3.57 9.62 17.14
C PRO A 66 -4.19 8.93 18.37
N ILE A 67 -3.43 8.84 19.46
CA ILE A 67 -3.91 8.32 20.74
C ILE A 67 -4.07 9.51 21.71
N GLU A 68 -5.21 9.58 22.40
CA GLU A 68 -5.47 10.63 23.38
C GLU A 68 -4.35 10.68 24.44
N GLY A 69 -3.79 11.87 24.65
CA GLY A 69 -2.68 12.09 25.59
C GLY A 69 -1.29 11.76 25.03
N VAL A 70 -1.18 11.19 23.82
CA VAL A 70 0.12 10.95 23.15
C VAL A 70 0.41 12.09 22.16
N PRO A 71 1.53 12.82 22.30
CA PRO A 71 1.81 13.95 21.43
C PRO A 71 2.22 13.52 20.01
N CYS A 72 1.84 14.34 19.04
CA CYS A 72 2.19 14.17 17.63
C CYS A 72 3.01 15.36 17.11
N CYS A 73 3.91 15.09 16.17
CA CYS A 73 4.64 16.06 15.37
C CYS A 73 4.25 15.86 13.89
N GLY A 74 3.28 16.64 13.42
CA GLY A 74 2.64 16.40 12.12
C GLY A 74 1.81 15.12 12.15
N GLU A 75 2.02 14.24 11.17
CA GLU A 75 1.31 12.95 11.04
C GLU A 75 1.96 11.80 11.85
N LEU A 76 3.08 12.05 12.54
CA LEU A 76 3.81 11.06 13.33
C LEU A 76 3.74 11.39 14.82
N TYR A 77 4.01 10.42 15.69
CA TYR A 77 4.17 10.73 17.12
C TYR A 77 5.44 11.56 17.38
N ASP A 78 5.39 12.41 18.41
CA ASP A 78 6.51 13.26 18.79
C ASP A 78 7.48 12.48 19.69
N PHE A 79 8.50 11.91 19.06
CA PHE A 79 9.59 11.25 19.76
C PHE A 79 10.59 12.27 20.32
N ALA A 80 10.89 12.15 21.62
CA ALA A 80 12.01 12.84 22.24
C ALA A 80 13.35 12.33 21.70
N ASP A 81 13.43 11.03 21.49
CA ASP A 81 14.62 10.33 21.02
C ASP A 81 14.22 9.14 20.11
N PRO A 82 14.50 9.22 18.80
CA PRO A 82 14.19 8.16 17.85
C PRO A 82 14.96 6.84 18.09
N GLU A 83 16.12 6.88 18.76
CA GLU A 83 16.92 5.68 19.01
C GLU A 83 16.36 4.85 20.17
N THR A 84 15.83 5.51 21.20
CA THR A 84 15.19 4.84 22.35
C THR A 84 13.70 4.66 22.18
N GLY A 85 13.08 5.40 21.25
CA GLY A 85 11.64 5.43 21.06
C GLY A 85 10.89 6.22 22.12
N ALA A 86 11.59 6.96 22.99
CA ALA A 86 10.96 7.74 24.06
C ALA A 86 10.06 8.83 23.49
N LEU A 87 8.82 8.94 23.99
CA LEU A 87 7.88 9.98 23.60
C LEU A 87 8.11 11.28 24.38
N ARG A 88 7.99 12.41 23.69
CA ARG A 88 8.20 13.72 24.29
C ARG A 88 7.17 14.01 25.37
N GLY A 89 7.63 14.43 26.55
CA GLY A 89 6.74 14.83 27.64
C GLY A 89 5.99 13.69 28.32
N LEU A 90 6.22 12.44 27.93
CA LEU A 90 5.63 11.25 28.57
C LEU A 90 6.72 10.40 29.21
N ASP A 91 6.67 10.27 30.53
CA ASP A 91 7.57 9.37 31.23
C ASP A 91 7.14 7.91 31.02
N ARG A 92 8.12 7.04 30.79
CA ARG A 92 7.94 5.58 30.62
C ARG A 92 7.05 5.15 29.46
N VAL A 93 6.82 5.99 28.45
CA VAL A 93 6.10 5.64 27.23
C VAL A 93 7.05 5.65 26.04
N PHE A 94 7.08 4.54 25.30
CA PHE A 94 8.01 4.31 24.20
C PHE A 94 7.28 3.78 22.96
N GLY A 95 7.65 4.27 21.78
CA GLY A 95 7.26 3.70 20.51
C GLY A 95 8.23 2.62 20.06
N LEU A 96 7.73 1.67 19.27
CA LEU A 96 8.52 0.58 18.71
C LEU A 96 7.93 0.10 17.39
N GLY A 97 8.76 -0.50 16.54
CA GLY A 97 8.33 -1.06 15.27
C GLY A 97 8.03 0.00 14.22
N ASN A 98 7.00 -0.21 13.38
CA ASN A 98 6.75 0.67 12.24
C ASN A 98 6.36 2.11 12.64
N VAL A 99 5.76 2.27 13.83
CA VAL A 99 5.37 3.59 14.35
C VAL A 99 6.58 4.50 14.59
N LEU A 100 7.73 3.90 14.88
CA LEU A 100 9.00 4.59 15.15
C LEU A 100 9.90 4.57 13.91
N THR A 101 9.93 3.45 13.18
CA THR A 101 10.84 3.29 12.03
C THR A 101 10.29 3.88 10.73
N GLY A 102 8.98 3.85 10.50
CA GLY A 102 8.33 4.32 9.28
C GLY A 102 8.69 3.56 8.00
N ARG A 103 9.37 2.41 8.10
CA ARG A 103 9.97 1.70 6.94
C ARG A 103 9.08 0.64 6.30
N GLY A 104 8.02 0.19 6.98
CA GLY A 104 7.14 -0.87 6.50
C GLY A 104 7.80 -2.25 6.40
N ASN A 105 8.94 -2.46 7.08
CA ASN A 105 9.69 -3.70 7.04
C ASN A 105 9.62 -4.45 8.38
N ILE A 106 9.24 -5.73 8.33
CA ILE A 106 9.07 -6.58 9.51
C ILE A 106 10.39 -6.78 10.26
N ARG A 107 11.49 -7.04 9.54
CA ARG A 107 12.82 -7.22 10.14
C ARG A 107 13.24 -5.94 10.86
N ASP A 108 13.15 -4.80 10.19
CA ASP A 108 13.51 -3.51 10.77
C ASP A 108 12.68 -3.18 12.02
N SER A 109 11.40 -3.55 12.00
CA SER A 109 10.50 -3.36 13.14
C SER A 109 10.87 -4.25 14.33
N ARG A 110 11.27 -5.51 14.07
CA ARG A 110 11.72 -6.46 15.10
C ARG A 110 13.02 -6.00 15.76
N ASP A 111 14.00 -5.65 14.94
CA ASP A 111 15.32 -5.23 15.41
C ASP A 111 15.19 -3.97 16.28
N ASN A 112 14.34 -3.02 15.87
CA ASN A 112 14.03 -1.83 16.66
C ASN A 112 13.31 -2.18 17.97
N ALA A 113 12.27 -3.01 17.94
CA ALA A 113 11.52 -3.38 19.14
C ALA A 113 12.41 -4.07 20.18
N LYS A 114 13.31 -4.96 19.72
CA LYS A 114 14.29 -5.63 20.56
C LYS A 114 15.25 -4.62 21.22
N LEU A 115 15.81 -3.70 20.44
CA LEU A 115 16.71 -2.67 20.96
C LEU A 115 16.03 -1.81 22.04
N VAL A 116 14.80 -1.37 21.80
CA VAL A 116 14.03 -0.58 22.78
C VAL A 116 13.78 -1.40 24.04
N ALA A 117 13.32 -2.65 23.90
CA ALA A 117 13.03 -3.52 25.05
C ALA A 117 14.28 -3.84 25.91
N GLU A 118 15.41 -4.17 25.28
CA GLU A 118 16.68 -4.44 25.98
C GLU A 118 17.13 -3.23 26.82
N ARG A 119 16.99 -2.02 26.26
CA ARG A 119 17.32 -0.77 26.96
C ARG A 119 16.39 -0.52 28.16
N LEU A 120 15.10 -0.79 28.02
CA LEU A 120 14.11 -0.58 29.09
C LEU A 120 14.28 -1.53 30.27
N LEU A 121 14.61 -2.80 29.98
CA LEU A 121 14.79 -3.82 31.00
C LEU A 121 16.16 -3.75 31.67
N GLY A 122 17.05 -2.88 31.17
CA GLY A 122 18.41 -2.70 31.70
C GLY A 122 19.22 -3.99 31.68
N SER A 123 18.90 -4.90 30.75
CA SER A 123 19.27 -6.30 30.86
C SER A 123 19.92 -6.83 29.59
N ASP A 124 21.23 -7.08 29.68
CA ASP A 124 21.90 -8.19 29.01
C ASP A 124 21.37 -9.53 29.55
N ARG A 125 20.04 -9.76 29.50
CA ARG A 125 19.44 -11.04 29.93
C ARG A 125 19.05 -11.85 28.72
N GLU A 126 19.41 -13.13 28.79
CA GLU A 126 19.50 -14.08 27.68
C GLU A 126 18.20 -14.18 26.86
N GLY A 127 18.42 -14.13 25.53
CA GLY A 127 17.40 -14.03 24.50
C GLY A 127 16.39 -15.17 24.44
N GLY A 128 15.15 -14.80 24.09
CA GLY A 128 14.12 -15.72 23.61
C GLY A 128 12.69 -15.31 24.02
N GLU A 129 12.52 -14.72 25.20
CA GLU A 129 11.19 -14.37 25.71
C GLU A 129 10.60 -13.12 25.03
N LEU A 130 11.45 -12.11 24.80
CA LEU A 130 11.07 -10.91 24.04
C LEU A 130 10.70 -11.21 22.58
N ASP A 131 11.42 -12.15 21.94
CA ASP A 131 11.12 -12.57 20.57
C ASP A 131 9.73 -13.21 20.48
N ARG A 132 9.34 -14.04 21.46
CA ARG A 132 8.01 -14.67 21.50
C ARG A 132 6.88 -13.65 21.64
N VAL A 133 7.02 -12.68 22.55
CA VAL A 133 6.00 -11.64 22.75
C VAL A 133 5.81 -10.79 21.48
N ALA A 134 6.91 -10.45 20.81
CA ALA A 134 6.89 -9.70 19.56
C ALA A 134 6.23 -10.50 18.42
N ASP A 135 6.58 -11.79 18.27
CA ASP A 135 6.01 -12.67 17.26
C ASP A 135 4.49 -12.85 17.48
N GLU A 136 4.03 -13.05 18.72
CA GLU A 136 2.60 -13.15 19.04
C GLU A 136 1.81 -11.87 18.73
N ALA A 137 2.38 -10.70 19.00
CA ALA A 137 1.74 -9.43 18.66
C ALA A 137 1.60 -9.25 17.15
N HIS A 138 2.61 -9.67 16.39
CA HIS A 138 2.59 -9.61 14.93
C HIS A 138 1.53 -10.52 14.33
N GLU A 139 1.41 -11.76 14.83
CA GLU A 139 0.42 -12.72 14.35
C GLU A 139 -1.01 -12.23 14.59
N ARG A 140 -1.27 -11.61 15.76
CA ARG A 140 -2.55 -10.95 16.04
C ARG A 140 -2.86 -9.83 15.04
N GLY A 141 -1.87 -9.00 14.71
CA GLY A 141 -2.01 -7.94 13.70
C GLY A 141 -2.29 -8.49 12.31
N ARG A 142 -1.57 -9.54 11.90
CA ARG A 142 -1.79 -10.23 10.63
C ARG A 142 -3.20 -10.78 10.51
N HIS A 143 -3.69 -11.48 11.53
CA HIS A 143 -5.05 -12.01 11.54
C HIS A 143 -6.11 -10.91 11.50
N ALA A 144 -5.86 -9.75 12.13
CA ALA A 144 -6.77 -8.61 12.03
C ALA A 144 -6.86 -8.08 10.59
N ALA A 145 -5.72 -7.92 9.91
CA ALA A 145 -5.67 -7.49 8.51
C ALA A 145 -6.35 -8.50 7.56
N GLU A 146 -6.11 -9.80 7.76
CA GLU A 146 -6.76 -10.87 6.99
C GLU A 146 -8.28 -10.82 7.14
N ARG A 147 -8.81 -10.62 8.37
CA ARG A 147 -10.25 -10.47 8.60
C ARG A 147 -10.83 -9.25 7.88
N MET A 148 -10.13 -8.11 7.88
CA MET A 148 -10.57 -6.92 7.16
C MET A 148 -10.63 -7.15 5.64
N LEU A 149 -9.61 -7.79 5.08
CA LEU A 149 -9.58 -8.16 3.67
C LEU A 149 -10.73 -9.11 3.30
N MET A 150 -10.94 -10.16 4.10
CA MET A 150 -12.04 -11.11 3.88
C MET A 150 -13.41 -10.44 4.01
N GLY A 151 -13.57 -9.51 4.96
CA GLY A 151 -14.79 -8.70 5.08
C GLY A 151 -15.05 -7.85 3.84
N ALA A 152 -14.01 -7.19 3.30
CA ALA A 152 -14.13 -6.40 2.08
C ALA A 152 -14.49 -7.28 0.87
N LEU A 153 -13.89 -8.47 0.75
CA LEU A 153 -14.21 -9.44 -0.31
C LEU A 153 -15.61 -10.04 -0.17
N ALA A 154 -16.13 -10.20 1.06
CA ALA A 154 -17.48 -10.74 1.29
C ALA A 154 -18.60 -9.75 0.94
N VAL A 155 -18.30 -8.44 0.95
CA VAL A 155 -19.23 -7.38 0.53
C VAL A 155 -19.09 -7.09 -0.98
N ALA A 156 -18.02 -7.54 -1.62
CA ALA A 156 -17.96 -7.58 -3.07
C ALA A 156 -19.04 -8.55 -3.54
N THR A 157 -20.01 -8.04 -4.30
CA THR A 157 -21.04 -8.87 -4.95
C THR A 157 -20.34 -9.95 -5.77
N GLU A 158 -20.85 -11.19 -5.75
CA GLU A 158 -20.39 -12.25 -6.65
C GLU A 158 -20.22 -11.65 -8.05
N ALA A 159 -18.98 -11.63 -8.54
CA ALA A 159 -18.76 -11.26 -9.91
C ALA A 159 -19.47 -12.34 -10.74
N ASP A 160 -20.47 -11.94 -11.52
CA ASP A 160 -21.15 -12.86 -12.43
C ASP A 160 -20.10 -13.36 -13.42
N GLU A 161 -19.55 -14.54 -13.19
CA GLU A 161 -18.50 -15.14 -14.03
C GLU A 161 -18.98 -15.25 -15.48
N THR A 162 -20.29 -15.48 -15.68
CA THR A 162 -20.97 -15.45 -16.98
C THR A 162 -20.86 -14.08 -17.66
N SER A 163 -20.92 -12.99 -16.88
CA SER A 163 -20.73 -11.63 -17.39
C SER A 163 -19.28 -11.33 -17.75
N ILE A 164 -18.33 -11.90 -17.01
CA ILE A 164 -16.89 -11.76 -17.30
C ILE A 164 -16.55 -12.51 -18.57
N ASP A 165 -17.01 -13.76 -18.72
CA ASP A 165 -16.78 -14.55 -19.92
C ASP A 165 -17.42 -13.89 -21.16
N ALA A 166 -18.63 -13.34 -21.01
CA ALA A 166 -19.29 -12.58 -22.08
C ALA A 166 -18.49 -11.33 -22.47
N LEU A 167 -18.01 -10.56 -21.48
CA LEU A 167 -17.18 -9.38 -21.71
C LEU A 167 -15.85 -9.74 -22.38
N VAL A 168 -15.20 -10.82 -21.95
CA VAL A 168 -13.95 -11.31 -22.54
C VAL A 168 -14.18 -11.72 -23.98
N ALA A 169 -15.25 -12.48 -24.27
CA ALA A 169 -15.61 -12.89 -25.62
C ALA A 169 -15.93 -11.70 -26.54
N GLU A 170 -16.65 -10.68 -26.03
CA GLU A 170 -16.94 -9.45 -26.78
C GLU A 170 -15.65 -8.71 -27.15
N ARG A 171 -14.72 -8.57 -26.20
CA ARG A 171 -13.43 -7.90 -26.42
C ARG A 171 -12.53 -8.67 -27.38
N TRP A 172 -12.56 -9.99 -27.31
CA TRP A 172 -11.87 -10.87 -28.26
C TRP A 172 -12.43 -10.66 -29.67
N ALA A 173 -13.75 -10.67 -29.85
CA ALA A 173 -14.38 -10.41 -31.13
C ALA A 173 -14.04 -9.01 -31.69
N ALA A 174 -14.08 -7.97 -30.84
CA ALA A 174 -13.78 -6.60 -31.24
C ALA A 174 -12.32 -6.41 -31.71
N THR A 175 -11.40 -7.22 -31.20
CA THR A 175 -9.99 -7.20 -31.62
C THR A 175 -9.71 -8.19 -32.74
N GLY A 176 -10.64 -9.09 -33.07
CA GLY A 176 -10.42 -10.22 -33.98
C GLY A 176 -9.65 -11.39 -33.35
N TYR A 177 -9.43 -11.36 -32.04
CA TYR A 177 -8.74 -12.40 -31.30
C TYR A 177 -9.66 -13.61 -31.09
N ASP A 178 -9.19 -14.81 -31.44
CA ASP A 178 -9.97 -16.04 -31.41
C ASP A 178 -9.75 -16.88 -30.13
N GLY A 179 -9.10 -16.29 -29.12
CA GLY A 179 -8.71 -16.98 -27.88
C GLY A 179 -7.44 -17.84 -28.03
N GLY A 180 -6.90 -17.99 -29.24
CA GLY A 180 -5.70 -18.75 -29.53
C GLY A 180 -4.42 -17.92 -29.39
N TYR A 181 -3.97 -17.66 -28.15
CA TYR A 181 -2.82 -16.77 -27.88
C TYR A 181 -1.57 -17.07 -28.75
N ALA A 182 -1.19 -18.34 -28.84
CA ALA A 182 -0.02 -18.77 -29.60
C ALA A 182 -0.16 -18.45 -31.10
N ARG A 183 -1.37 -18.56 -31.66
CA ARG A 183 -1.67 -18.25 -33.05
C ARG A 183 -1.70 -16.75 -33.28
N TRP A 184 -2.39 -16.02 -32.41
CA TRP A 184 -2.47 -14.56 -32.43
C TRP A 184 -1.10 -13.89 -32.46
N MET A 185 -0.18 -14.36 -31.60
CA MET A 185 1.20 -13.88 -31.56
C MET A 185 2.03 -14.23 -32.80
N GLN A 186 1.71 -15.32 -33.51
CA GLN A 186 2.36 -15.63 -34.80
C GLN A 186 1.88 -14.69 -35.91
N THR A 187 0.59 -14.33 -35.91
CA THR A 187 -0.01 -13.46 -36.94
C THR A 187 0.29 -11.97 -36.71
N HIS A 188 0.49 -11.55 -35.45
CA HIS A 188 0.70 -10.14 -35.06
C HIS A 188 2.11 -9.85 -34.52
N ARG A 189 3.06 -10.78 -34.72
CA ARG A 189 4.48 -10.47 -34.53
C ARG A 189 4.90 -9.48 -35.62
N ALA A 190 5.07 -8.22 -35.24
CA ALA A 190 5.88 -7.30 -36.02
C ALA A 190 7.29 -7.90 -36.16
N GLY A 191 7.83 -7.89 -37.39
CA GLY A 191 9.25 -8.11 -37.63
C GLY A 191 10.10 -7.02 -36.98
#